data_AF-A0A5C4QK55-F1
#
_entry.id   AF-A0A5C4QK55-F1
#
_cell.length_a   1.000
_cell.length_b   1.000
_cell.length_c   1.000
_cell.angle_alpha   90.00
_cell.angle_beta   90.00
_cell.angle_gamma   90.00
#
_symmetry.space_group_name_H-M   'P 1'
#
loop_
_entity.id
_entity.type
_entity.pdbx_description
1 polymer ?
#
loop_
_entity_poly.entity_id
_entity_poly.type
_entity_poly.pdbx_seq_one_letter_code
_entity_poly.pdbx_strand_id
1 'polypeptide(L)'
;MLKPAAVEAVEARVRAWLDECAKQTVAAPQGCPFRYYGGSAQKVTWKILEYPKLVVELTGPTTAQVGTPYETQGKVQVSGTTTYFGASSPFTEEDGFTVAGVVTADGDTIAFRPTAN
;
A
#
# COMPACT_ATOMS: atom_id res chain seq x y z
N MET A 1 19.97 -17.12 -6.49
CA MET A 1 19.19 -17.02 -5.24
C MET A 1 19.01 -15.54 -4.95
N LEU A 2 17.79 -15.06 -4.70
CA LEU A 2 17.61 -13.67 -4.26
C LEU A 2 18.37 -13.50 -2.95
N LYS A 3 19.31 -12.55 -2.91
CA LYS A 3 20.05 -12.24 -1.69
C LYS A 3 19.07 -11.63 -0.67
N PRO A 4 19.23 -11.85 0.65
CA PRO A 4 18.44 -11.18 1.68
C PRO A 4 18.40 -9.65 1.48
N ALA A 5 19.50 -9.07 1.02
CA ALA A 5 19.60 -7.65 0.66
C ALA A 5 18.58 -7.19 -0.41
N ALA A 6 18.15 -8.08 -1.31
CA ALA A 6 17.14 -7.77 -2.31
C ALA A 6 15.75 -7.67 -1.68
N VAL A 7 15.44 -8.49 -0.66
CA VAL A 7 14.16 -8.42 0.06
C VAL A 7 14.07 -7.13 0.86
N GLU A 8 15.12 -6.75 1.59
CA GLU A 8 15.17 -5.49 2.33
C GLU A 8 15.02 -4.26 1.42
N ALA A 9 15.66 -4.28 0.25
CA ALA A 9 15.52 -3.22 -0.74
C ALA A 9 14.08 -3.12 -1.30
N VAL A 10 13.42 -4.26 -1.54
CA VAL A 10 12.00 -4.30 -1.94
C VAL A 10 11.13 -3.74 -0.83
N GLU A 11 11.32 -4.17 0.42
CA GLU A 11 10.56 -3.66 1.57
C GLU A 11 10.73 -2.15 1.72
N ALA A 12 11.95 -1.62 1.63
CA ALA A 12 12.21 -0.19 1.66
C ALA A 12 11.50 0.54 0.52
N ARG A 13 11.52 -0.02 -0.70
CA ARG A 13 10.85 0.57 -1.87
C ARG A 13 9.33 0.59 -1.72
N VAL A 14 8.74 -0.49 -1.22
CA VAL A 14 7.30 -0.60 -0.95
C VAL A 14 6.89 0.35 0.15
N ARG A 15 7.64 0.44 1.26
CA ARG A 15 7.39 1.42 2.33
C ARG A 15 7.38 2.85 1.79
N ALA A 16 8.40 3.23 1.01
CA ALA A 16 8.43 4.56 0.39
C ALA A 16 7.25 4.80 -0.56
N TRP A 17 6.81 3.80 -1.33
CA TRP A 17 5.61 3.91 -2.16
C TRP A 17 4.33 4.08 -1.32
N LEU A 18 4.19 3.34 -0.21
CA LEU A 18 3.08 3.50 0.72
C LEU A 18 3.08 4.90 1.37
N ASP A 19 4.25 5.44 1.71
CA ASP A 19 4.38 6.79 2.26
C ASP A 19 3.95 7.86 1.26
N GLU A 20 4.32 7.71 -0.01
CA GLU A 20 3.83 8.58 -1.09
C GLU A 20 2.32 8.45 -1.28
N CYS A 21 1.76 7.25 -1.15
CA CYS A 21 0.32 7.03 -1.14
C CYS A 21 -0.36 7.74 0.03
N ALA A 22 0.23 7.71 1.23
CA ALA A 22 -0.33 8.32 2.42
C ALA A 22 -0.32 9.87 2.37
N LYS A 23 0.62 10.45 1.61
CA LYS A 23 0.67 11.90 1.34
C LYS A 23 -0.47 12.37 0.43
N GLN A 24 -1.07 11.49 -0.35
CA GLN A 24 -2.18 11.88 -1.22
C GLN A 24 -3.43 12.14 -0.40
N THR A 25 -4.15 13.23 -0.67
CA THR A 25 -5.33 13.64 0.11
C THR A 25 -6.65 13.27 -0.56
N VAL A 26 -6.69 12.12 -1.25
CA VAL A 26 -7.83 11.67 -2.07
C VAL A 26 -8.39 10.35 -1.55
N ALA A 27 -9.70 10.13 -1.72
CA ALA A 27 -10.39 8.92 -1.25
C ALA A 27 -9.91 7.62 -1.92
N ALA A 28 -9.37 7.69 -3.15
CA ALA A 28 -8.80 6.55 -3.85
C ALA A 28 -7.58 7.02 -4.63
N PRO A 29 -6.39 7.05 -4.00
CA PRO A 29 -5.15 7.38 -4.66
C PRO A 29 -4.87 6.40 -5.81
N GLN A 30 -4.61 6.91 -7.02
CA GLN A 30 -4.36 6.02 -8.17
C GLN A 30 -3.05 5.26 -7.98
N GLY A 31 -3.11 3.94 -8.17
CA GLY A 31 -1.94 3.07 -8.03
C GLY A 31 -1.49 2.90 -6.58
N CYS A 32 -2.41 3.00 -5.61
CA CYS A 32 -2.19 2.72 -4.20
C CYS A 32 -3.18 1.68 -3.68
N PRO A 33 -2.82 0.92 -2.63
CA PRO A 33 -3.72 -0.07 -2.04
C PRO A 33 -4.80 0.56 -1.15
N PHE A 34 -4.67 1.86 -0.85
CA PHE A 34 -5.62 2.59 -0.01
C PHE A 34 -6.86 2.96 -0.81
N ARG A 35 -8.04 2.61 -0.30
CA ARG A 35 -9.31 2.97 -0.94
C ARG A 35 -10.40 3.14 0.08
N TYR A 36 -10.98 4.34 0.10
CA TYR A 36 -12.16 4.65 0.89
C TYR A 36 -13.42 4.39 0.07
N TYR A 37 -14.35 3.60 0.62
CA TYR A 37 -15.58 3.22 -0.06
C TYR A 37 -16.80 4.07 0.34
N GLY A 38 -16.69 4.93 1.35
CA GLY A 38 -17.80 5.72 1.91
C GLY A 38 -18.27 6.93 1.08
N GLY A 39 -18.09 6.91 -0.25
CA GLY A 39 -18.58 7.94 -1.15
C GLY A 39 -17.71 9.20 -1.21
N SER A 40 -18.32 10.37 -1.46
CA SER A 40 -17.63 11.65 -1.65
C SER A 40 -17.10 12.21 -0.33
N ALA A 41 -15.91 11.79 0.06
CA ALA A 41 -15.16 12.35 1.17
C ALA A 41 -14.31 13.55 0.73
N GLN A 42 -14.31 14.60 1.54
CA GLN A 42 -13.46 15.78 1.40
C GLN A 42 -12.38 15.79 2.49
N LYS A 43 -11.27 16.50 2.23
CA LYS A 43 -10.14 16.62 3.17
C LYS A 43 -9.62 15.25 3.65
N VAL A 44 -9.60 14.27 2.75
CA VAL A 44 -9.15 12.91 3.08
C VAL A 44 -7.68 12.96 3.47
N THR A 45 -7.36 12.33 4.59
CA THR A 45 -6.00 12.16 5.09
C THR A 45 -5.79 10.70 5.41
N TRP A 46 -4.70 10.13 4.90
CA TRP A 46 -4.30 8.76 5.17
C TRP A 46 -3.14 8.76 6.15
N LYS A 47 -3.20 7.88 7.14
CA LYS A 47 -2.14 7.68 8.12
C LYS A 47 -1.85 6.19 8.24
N ILE A 48 -0.63 5.79 7.88
CA ILE A 48 -0.20 4.41 8.10
C ILE A 48 0.01 4.21 9.60
N LEU A 49 -0.78 3.32 10.19
CA LEU A 49 -0.62 2.91 11.58
C LEU A 49 0.40 1.78 11.69
N GLU A 50 0.35 0.84 10.74
CA GLU A 50 1.22 -0.33 10.71
C GLU A 50 1.59 -0.69 9.27
N TYR A 51 2.88 -0.93 9.02
CA TYR A 51 3.33 -1.37 7.70
C TYR A 51 3.16 -2.89 7.56
N PRO A 52 2.72 -3.37 6.38
CA PRO A 52 2.62 -4.79 6.11
C PRO A 52 4.00 -5.45 6.16
N LYS A 53 4.06 -6.70 6.64
CA LYS A 53 5.24 -7.54 6.40
C LYS A 53 5.09 -8.23 5.06
N LEU A 54 6.05 -8.01 4.18
CA LEU A 54 6.04 -8.59 2.84
C LEU A 54 6.63 -9.99 2.89
N VAL A 55 6.01 -10.89 2.12
CA VAL A 55 6.56 -12.20 1.80
C VAL A 55 6.98 -12.14 0.35
N VAL A 56 8.26 -12.45 0.12
CA VAL A 56 8.86 -12.46 -1.22
C VAL A 56 9.14 -13.91 -1.60
N GLU A 57 8.40 -14.41 -2.56
CA GLU A 57 8.53 -15.77 -3.09
C GLU A 57 9.20 -15.74 -4.44
N LEU A 58 10.27 -16.51 -4.61
CA LEU A 58 10.97 -16.61 -5.89
C LEU A 58 10.13 -17.39 -6.89
N THR A 59 9.73 -16.73 -7.99
CA THR A 59 8.99 -17.37 -9.08
C THR A 59 9.86 -17.66 -10.30
N GLY A 60 11.09 -17.13 -10.33
CA GLY A 60 12.03 -17.35 -11.41
C GLY A 60 13.47 -16.96 -11.05
N PRO A 61 14.41 -17.03 -12.01
CA PRO A 61 15.82 -16.70 -11.77
C PRO A 61 16.06 -15.23 -11.43
N THR A 62 15.21 -14.34 -11.95
CA THR A 62 15.27 -12.88 -11.77
C THR A 62 13.93 -12.29 -11.31
N THR A 63 12.90 -13.12 -11.12
CA THR A 63 11.56 -12.67 -10.74
C THR A 63 11.14 -13.23 -9.39
N ALA A 64 10.47 -12.39 -8.61
CA ALA A 64 9.87 -12.78 -7.35
C ALA A 64 8.46 -12.20 -7.25
N GLN A 65 7.56 -12.97 -6.67
CA GLN A 65 6.23 -12.50 -6.30
C GLN A 65 6.28 -11.94 -4.89
N VAL A 66 5.66 -10.79 -4.70
CA VAL A 66 5.52 -10.13 -3.42
C VAL A 66 4.06 -10.20 -3.02
N GLY A 67 3.81 -10.66 -1.81
CA GLY A 67 2.49 -10.67 -1.22
C GLY A 67 2.56 -10.24 0.24
N THR A 68 1.41 -9.87 0.78
CA THR A 68 1.25 -9.62 2.22
C THR A 68 0.23 -10.63 2.74
N PRO A 69 0.64 -11.55 3.62
CA PRO A 69 -0.30 -12.41 4.33
C PRO A 69 -1.34 -11.59 5.07
N TYR A 70 -2.58 -12.08 5.15
CA TYR A 70 -3.66 -11.42 5.88
C TYR A 70 -3.30 -11.18 7.36
N GLU A 71 -2.52 -12.08 7.94
CA GLU A 71 -2.09 -12.04 9.35
C GLU A 71 -1.05 -10.94 9.62
N THR A 72 -0.34 -10.50 8.58
CA THR A 72 0.68 -9.45 8.64
C THR A 72 0.33 -8.27 7.73
N GLN A 73 -0.97 -8.07 7.48
CA GLN A 73 -1.47 -6.95 6.70
C GLN A 73 -1.16 -5.61 7.37
N GLY A 74 -0.98 -4.58 6.55
CA GLY A 74 -0.80 -3.23 7.04
C GLY A 74 -2.11 -2.68 7.58
N LYS A 75 -2.01 -1.64 8.41
CA LYS A 75 -3.16 -0.87 8.89
C LYS A 75 -3.00 0.58 8.51
N VAL A 76 -4.04 1.12 7.91
CA VAL A 76 -4.14 2.53 7.56
C VAL A 76 -5.36 3.13 8.22
N GLN A 77 -5.23 4.32 8.76
CA GLN A 77 -6.35 5.11 9.22
C GLN A 77 -6.67 6.15 8.15
N VAL A 78 -7.92 6.15 7.70
CA VAL A 78 -8.47 7.18 6.83
C VAL A 78 -9.28 8.13 7.67
N SER A 79 -9.12 9.42 7.44
CA SER A 79 -9.91 10.46 8.08
C SER A 79 -10.33 11.48 7.06
N GLY A 80 -11.48 12.10 7.26
CA GLY A 80 -11.97 13.12 6.36
C GLY A 80 -13.29 13.69 6.82
N THR A 81 -13.98 14.34 5.89
CA THR A 81 -15.34 14.85 6.10
C THR A 81 -16.22 14.34 4.99
N THR A 82 -17.27 13.62 5.32
CA THR A 82 -18.30 13.20 4.37
C THR A 82 -19.47 14.17 4.43
N THR A 83 -20.12 14.41 3.29
CA THR A 83 -21.31 15.25 3.22
C THR A 83 -22.49 14.38 2.84
N TYR A 84 -23.47 14.30 3.73
CA TYR A 84 -24.70 13.53 3.52
C TYR A 84 -25.91 14.45 3.72
N PHE A 85 -26.75 14.59 2.68
CA PHE A 85 -27.89 15.51 2.66
C PHE A 85 -27.57 16.95 3.12
N GLY A 86 -26.41 17.48 2.74
CA GLY A 86 -25.99 18.85 3.08
C GLY A 86 -25.42 19.02 4.49
N ALA A 87 -25.43 17.97 5.32
CA ALA A 87 -24.72 17.93 6.60
C ALA A 87 -23.33 17.32 6.39
N SER A 88 -22.29 18.05 6.81
CA SER A 88 -20.92 17.57 6.80
C SER A 88 -20.55 16.99 8.16
N SER A 89 -20.10 15.74 8.18
CA SER A 89 -19.67 15.04 9.38
C SER A 89 -18.24 14.53 9.22
N PRO A 90 -17.37 14.73 10.23
CA PRO A 90 -16.06 14.12 10.22
C PRO A 90 -16.19 12.60 10.36
N PHE A 91 -15.31 11.86 9.69
CA PHE A 91 -15.18 10.42 9.86
C PHE A 91 -13.71 10.06 10.06
N THR A 92 -13.49 8.98 10.80
CA THR A 92 -12.21 8.32 10.98
C THR A 92 -12.46 6.82 10.98
N GLU A 93 -11.83 6.11 10.07
CA GLU A 93 -11.98 4.68 9.90
C GLU A 93 -10.58 4.04 9.78
N GLU A 94 -10.47 2.79 10.21
CA GLU A 94 -9.24 2.01 10.12
C GLU A 94 -9.47 0.85 9.18
N ASP A 95 -8.63 0.74 8.16
CA ASP A 95 -8.69 -0.30 7.16
C ASP A 95 -7.40 -1.12 7.14
N GLY A 96 -7.58 -2.43 7.04
CA GLY A 96 -6.51 -3.37 6.72
C GLY A 96 -6.20 -3.30 5.24
N PHE A 97 -4.92 -3.25 4.88
CA PHE A 97 -4.50 -3.27 3.48
C PHE A 97 -3.38 -4.30 3.26
N THR A 98 -3.43 -4.95 2.11
CA THR A 98 -2.39 -5.87 1.66
C THR A 98 -1.68 -5.30 0.45
N VAL A 99 -0.40 -5.63 0.33
CA VAL A 99 0.39 -5.31 -0.86
C VAL A 99 0.69 -6.61 -1.59
N ALA A 100 0.36 -6.62 -2.89
CA ALA A 100 0.74 -7.67 -3.81
C ALA A 100 1.44 -7.05 -5.02
N GLY A 101 2.39 -7.78 -5.61
CA GLY A 101 3.15 -7.30 -6.75
C GLY A 101 4.17 -8.30 -7.26
N VAL A 102 4.90 -7.88 -8.27
CA VAL A 102 6.02 -8.63 -8.84
C VAL A 102 7.27 -7.78 -8.76
N VAL A 103 8.34 -8.38 -8.28
CA VAL A 103 9.69 -7.82 -8.29
C VAL A 103 10.47 -8.46 -9.40
N THR A 104 11.14 -7.63 -10.19
CA THR A 104 12.13 -8.06 -11.17
C THR A 104 13.49 -7.51 -10.78
N ALA A 105 14.46 -8.38 -10.63
CA ALA A 105 15.85 -8.04 -10.40
C ALA A 105 16.61 -8.13 -11.74
N ASP A 106 17.07 -6.99 -12.24
CA ASP A 106 17.92 -6.89 -13.42
C ASP A 106 19.32 -6.42 -13.01
N GLY A 107 20.23 -7.38 -12.81
CA GLY A 107 21.54 -7.12 -12.22
C GLY A 107 21.43 -6.53 -10.80
N ASP A 108 21.87 -5.28 -10.65
CA ASP A 108 21.80 -4.51 -9.39
C ASP A 108 20.52 -3.66 -9.26
N THR A 109 19.66 -3.64 -10.30
CA THR A 109 18.43 -2.84 -10.29
C THR A 109 17.24 -3.68 -9.86
N ILE A 110 16.50 -3.22 -8.85
CA ILE A 110 15.28 -3.86 -8.36
C ILE A 110 14.07 -3.02 -8.79
N ALA A 111 13.21 -3.61 -9.62
CA ALA A 111 11.94 -3.01 -10.03
C ALA A 111 10.77 -3.70 -9.32
N PHE A 112 10.05 -2.96 -8.47
CA PHE A 112 8.79 -3.41 -7.89
C PHE A 112 7.61 -2.92 -8.74
N ARG A 113 6.75 -3.84 -9.16
CA ARG A 113 5.51 -3.54 -9.87
C ARG A 113 4.32 -3.99 -9.01
N PRO A 114 3.55 -3.07 -8.42
CA PRO A 114 2.37 -3.44 -7.65
C PRO A 114 1.30 -4.03 -8.58
N THR A 115 0.65 -5.10 -8.12
CA THR A 115 -0.59 -5.59 -8.71
C THR A 115 -1.71 -4.73 -8.12
N ALA A 116 -1.87 -3.51 -8.64
CA ALA A 116 -2.95 -2.64 -8.19
C ALA A 116 -4.30 -3.31 -8.48
N ASN A 117 -5.19 -3.34 -7.47
CA ASN A 117 -6.59 -3.76 -7.61
C ASN A 117 -7.42 -2.69 -8.31
#